data_AF-A0A9E6FEN2-F1
#
_entry.id   AF-A0A9E6FEN2-F1
#
_cell.length_a   1.000
_cell.length_b   1.000
_cell.length_c   1.000
_cell.angle_alpha   90.00
_cell.angle_beta   90.00
_cell.angle_gamma   90.00
#
_symmetry.space_group_name_H-M   'P 1'
#
loop_
_entity.id
_entity.type
_entity.pdbx_description
1 polymer ?
#
loop_
_entity_poly.entity_id
_entity_poly.type
_entity_poly.pdbx_seq_one_letter_code
_entity_poly.pdbx_strand_id
1 'polypeptide(L)'
;MKKKLVFIVCFLLFFAFLLYVFFIVYNNNLGNNYYNKKDYKKAISYHQKSNNLLKNKYSQYNLGLDNYKLGNYEKAKNFFENIQGGNNKNFNQKLFFNLGNTFFYLGKKEQDINNKVKKWEKSLEYFAKSLAIQDDKKTQENYNYVKKKLDELKREKEESEKEIQEKNGEENKQKEKTSSGSQEKGKEEKGKISDTNNSGKSGNTRDFLTQEEEQYLEGYKEYLERNQKENQMYFNNSSEAQTDDIFESFFNNPFFDNSSLGGNEKDW
;
A
#
# COMPACT_ATOMS: atom_id res chain seq x y z
N MET A 1 57.90 -19.84 -14.35
CA MET A 1 56.80 -20.58 -13.69
C MET A 1 55.79 -19.68 -13.00
N LYS A 2 56.19 -18.70 -12.16
CA LYS A 2 55.27 -17.81 -11.43
C LYS A 2 54.21 -17.09 -12.29
N LYS A 3 54.59 -16.51 -13.44
CA LYS A 3 53.63 -15.81 -14.34
C LYS A 3 52.55 -16.74 -14.92
N LYS A 4 52.89 -17.99 -15.27
CA LYS A 4 51.93 -18.98 -15.77
C LYS A 4 50.96 -19.41 -14.67
N LEU A 5 51.45 -19.62 -13.45
CA LEU A 5 50.62 -19.95 -12.30
C LEU A 5 49.64 -18.81 -11.97
N VAL A 6 50.11 -17.55 -11.95
CA VAL A 6 49.24 -16.38 -11.74
C VAL A 6 48.17 -16.30 -12.82
N PHE A 7 48.52 -16.50 -14.10
CA PHE A 7 47.54 -16.50 -15.18
C PHE A 7 46.48 -17.60 -15.02
N ILE A 8 46.88 -18.82 -14.67
CA ILE A 8 45.95 -19.94 -14.43
C ILE A 8 45.00 -19.61 -13.26
N VAL A 9 45.52 -19.07 -12.16
CA VAL A 9 44.70 -18.69 -11.00
C VAL A 9 43.71 -17.58 -11.39
N CYS A 10 44.15 -16.53 -12.09
CA CYS A 10 43.26 -15.47 -12.58
C CYS A 10 42.17 -16.01 -13.51
N PHE A 11 42.52 -16.93 -14.41
CA PHE A 11 41.57 -17.57 -15.32
C PHE A 11 40.52 -18.39 -14.56
N LEU A 12 40.93 -19.18 -13.57
CA LEU A 12 40.01 -19.97 -12.73
C LEU A 12 39.08 -19.08 -11.91
N LEU A 13 39.59 -17.97 -11.34
CA LEU A 13 38.77 -17.00 -10.62
C LEU A 13 37.75 -16.32 -11.53
N PHE A 14 38.15 -15.93 -12.74
CA PHE A 14 37.25 -15.38 -13.73
C PHE A 14 36.17 -16.39 -14.15
N PHE A 15 36.54 -17.65 -14.38
CA PHE A 15 35.58 -18.69 -14.71
C PHE A 15 34.60 -18.99 -13.57
N ALA A 16 35.10 -19.03 -12.32
CA ALA A 16 34.23 -19.17 -11.14
C ALA A 16 33.24 -17.99 -11.02
N PHE A 17 33.68 -16.77 -11.31
CA PHE A 17 32.81 -15.60 -11.37
C PHE A 17 31.74 -15.74 -12.48
N LEU A 18 32.09 -16.23 -13.66
CA LEU A 18 31.10 -16.50 -14.72
C LEU A 18 30.06 -17.55 -14.30
N LEU A 19 30.48 -18.64 -13.67
CA LEU A 19 29.57 -19.65 -13.14
C LEU A 19 28.64 -19.08 -12.05
N TYR A 20 29.17 -18.21 -11.20
CA TYR A 20 28.40 -17.52 -10.18
C TYR A 20 27.29 -16.64 -10.78
N VAL A 21 27.63 -15.80 -11.77
CA VAL A 21 26.66 -14.97 -12.49
C VAL A 21 25.66 -15.82 -13.27
N PHE A 22 26.12 -16.88 -13.93
CA PHE A 22 25.26 -17.82 -14.66
C PHE A 22 24.22 -18.45 -13.74
N PHE A 23 24.61 -18.89 -12.53
CA PHE A 23 23.69 -19.52 -11.59
C PHE A 23 22.60 -18.56 -11.10
N ILE A 24 22.93 -17.27 -10.89
CA ILE A 24 21.95 -16.22 -10.57
C ILE A 24 20.91 -16.09 -11.70
N VAL A 25 21.37 -15.87 -12.93
CA VAL A 25 20.49 -15.67 -14.10
C VAL A 25 19.65 -16.92 -14.39
N TYR A 26 20.24 -18.10 -14.32
CA TYR A 26 19.56 -19.38 -14.53
C TYR A 26 18.40 -19.59 -13.56
N ASN A 27 18.64 -19.38 -12.27
CA ASN A 27 17.59 -19.52 -11.26
C ASN A 27 16.50 -18.44 -11.45
N ASN A 28 16.87 -17.21 -11.81
CA ASN A 28 15.87 -16.18 -12.08
C ASN A 28 14.96 -16.54 -13.27
N ASN A 29 15.54 -17.07 -14.35
CA ASN A 29 14.79 -17.51 -15.52
C ASN A 29 13.88 -18.71 -15.22
N LEU A 30 14.34 -19.67 -14.42
CA LEU A 30 13.49 -20.77 -13.96
C LEU A 30 12.32 -20.25 -13.10
N GLY A 31 12.58 -19.28 -12.22
CA GLY A 31 11.54 -18.64 -11.43
C GLY A 31 10.48 -17.99 -12.31
N ASN A 32 10.89 -17.19 -13.30
CA ASN A 32 9.99 -16.59 -14.30
C ASN A 32 9.17 -17.64 -15.06
N ASN A 33 9.80 -18.74 -15.48
CA ASN A 33 9.10 -19.83 -16.17
C ASN A 33 8.01 -20.47 -15.31
N TYR A 34 8.27 -20.67 -14.01
CA TYR A 34 7.25 -21.20 -13.09
C TYR A 34 6.18 -20.17 -12.75
N TYR A 35 6.53 -18.89 -12.66
CA TYR A 35 5.57 -17.79 -12.52
C TYR A 35 4.58 -17.76 -13.69
N ASN A 36 5.06 -17.85 -14.93
CA ASN A 36 4.23 -17.89 -16.14
C ASN A 36 3.32 -19.12 -16.19
N LYS A 37 3.75 -20.24 -15.59
CA LYS A 37 2.93 -21.45 -15.40
C LYS A 37 1.97 -21.36 -14.21
N LYS A 38 1.90 -20.20 -13.52
CA LYS A 38 1.13 -19.96 -12.29
C LYS A 38 1.52 -20.88 -11.12
N ASP A 39 2.68 -21.54 -11.19
CA ASP A 39 3.26 -22.31 -10.08
C ASP A 39 4.13 -21.39 -9.22
N TYR A 40 3.47 -20.48 -8.51
CA TYR A 40 4.13 -19.42 -7.74
C TYR A 40 4.97 -19.96 -6.58
N LYS A 41 4.63 -21.15 -6.05
CA LYS A 41 5.44 -21.80 -5.00
C LYS A 41 6.80 -22.23 -5.54
N LYS A 42 6.84 -22.83 -6.74
CA LYS A 42 8.12 -23.14 -7.40
C LYS A 42 8.84 -21.88 -7.85
N ALA A 43 8.13 -20.87 -8.36
CA ALA A 43 8.72 -19.58 -8.71
C ALA A 43 9.51 -18.98 -7.54
N ILE A 44 8.90 -18.94 -6.34
CA ILE A 44 9.56 -18.48 -5.11
C ILE A 44 10.83 -19.28 -4.82
N SER A 45 10.80 -20.61 -4.93
CA SER A 45 11.98 -21.43 -4.66
C SER A 45 13.18 -21.05 -5.52
N TYR A 46 12.94 -20.79 -6.82
CA TYR A 46 14.00 -20.40 -7.75
C TYR A 46 14.42 -18.92 -7.59
N HIS A 47 13.48 -18.00 -7.44
CA HIS A 47 13.81 -16.60 -7.18
C HIS A 47 14.56 -16.42 -5.85
N GLN A 48 14.25 -17.22 -4.81
CA GLN A 48 15.00 -17.24 -3.55
C GLN A 48 16.45 -17.71 -3.73
N LYS A 49 16.69 -18.75 -4.56
CA LYS A 49 18.06 -19.19 -4.88
C LYS A 49 18.87 -18.05 -5.51
N SER A 50 18.29 -17.34 -6.48
CA SER A 50 18.92 -16.16 -7.08
C SER A 50 19.17 -15.05 -6.05
N ASN A 51 18.19 -14.74 -5.21
CA ASN A 51 18.26 -13.68 -4.21
C ASN A 51 19.27 -13.95 -3.09
N ASN A 52 19.46 -15.22 -2.71
CA ASN A 52 20.43 -15.62 -1.69
C ASN A 52 21.88 -15.45 -2.14
N LEU A 53 22.13 -15.54 -3.45
CA LEU A 53 23.44 -15.28 -4.04
C LEU A 53 23.64 -13.78 -4.16
N LEU A 54 22.70 -13.09 -4.82
CA LEU A 54 22.75 -11.66 -5.02
C LEU A 54 21.37 -11.05 -4.77
N LYS A 55 21.29 -10.32 -3.66
CA LYS A 55 20.11 -9.49 -3.29
C LYS A 55 20.05 -8.27 -4.21
N ASN A 56 19.56 -8.47 -5.42
CA ASN A 56 19.33 -7.39 -6.37
C ASN A 56 17.84 -7.05 -6.47
N LYS A 57 17.55 -5.85 -6.99
CA LYS A 57 16.18 -5.35 -7.11
C LYS A 57 15.25 -6.24 -7.95
N TYR A 58 15.78 -6.97 -8.94
CA TYR A 58 14.96 -7.80 -9.83
C TYR A 58 14.50 -9.09 -9.15
N SER A 59 15.40 -9.78 -8.44
CA SER A 59 15.03 -10.98 -7.69
C SER A 59 14.09 -10.65 -6.53
N GLN A 60 14.29 -9.50 -5.86
CA GLN A 60 13.35 -8.98 -4.85
C GLN A 60 11.99 -8.65 -5.47
N TYR A 61 11.96 -7.96 -6.60
CA TYR A 61 10.72 -7.61 -7.30
C TYR A 61 9.92 -8.86 -7.68
N ASN A 62 10.59 -9.85 -8.25
CA ASN A 62 9.98 -11.13 -8.61
C ASN A 62 9.43 -11.88 -7.39
N LEU A 63 10.17 -11.92 -6.28
CA LEU A 63 9.67 -12.49 -5.02
C LEU A 63 8.45 -11.73 -4.48
N GLY A 64 8.42 -10.41 -4.68
CA GLY A 64 7.25 -9.58 -4.38
C GLY A 64 6.03 -10.01 -5.19
N LEU A 65 6.19 -10.15 -6.51
CA LEU A 65 5.13 -10.60 -7.42
C LEU A 65 4.63 -12.01 -7.08
N ASP A 66 5.54 -12.97 -6.85
CA ASP A 66 5.15 -14.34 -6.52
C ASP A 66 4.32 -14.39 -5.23
N ASN A 67 4.77 -13.65 -4.20
CA ASN A 67 4.06 -13.59 -2.92
C ASN A 67 2.72 -12.85 -3.06
N TYR A 68 2.66 -11.81 -3.89
CA TYR A 68 1.40 -11.13 -4.20
C TYR A 68 0.41 -12.09 -4.84
N LYS A 69 0.82 -12.86 -5.86
CA LYS A 69 -0.05 -13.84 -6.52
C LYS A 69 -0.47 -15.02 -5.63
N LEU A 70 0.31 -15.35 -4.60
CA LEU A 70 -0.10 -16.29 -3.54
C LEU A 70 -0.99 -15.67 -2.45
N GLY A 71 -1.28 -14.37 -2.50
CA GLY A 71 -2.03 -13.66 -1.47
C GLY A 71 -1.24 -13.39 -0.18
N ASN A 72 0.08 -13.61 -0.20
CA ASN A 72 1.01 -13.35 0.90
C ASN A 72 1.42 -11.86 0.91
N TYR A 73 0.44 -10.97 1.04
CA TYR A 73 0.62 -9.54 0.80
C TYR A 73 1.63 -8.87 1.74
N GLU A 74 1.78 -9.32 2.98
CA GLU A 74 2.83 -8.78 3.88
C GLU A 74 4.24 -9.12 3.39
N LYS A 75 4.45 -10.34 2.87
CA LYS A 75 5.74 -10.70 2.26
C LYS A 75 5.98 -9.92 0.98
N ALA A 76 4.95 -9.75 0.16
CA ALA A 76 5.03 -8.96 -1.06
C ALA A 76 5.46 -7.51 -0.75
N LYS A 77 4.79 -6.88 0.22
CA LYS A 77 5.13 -5.54 0.71
C LYS A 77 6.59 -5.44 1.13
N ASN A 78 7.05 -6.36 1.97
CA ASN A 78 8.43 -6.36 2.45
C ASN A 78 9.45 -6.50 1.30
N PHE A 79 9.17 -7.33 0.29
CA PHE A 79 10.07 -7.42 -0.86
C PHE A 79 10.07 -6.15 -1.71
N PHE A 80 8.90 -5.56 -1.96
CA PHE A 80 8.79 -4.35 -2.76
C PHE A 80 9.38 -3.11 -2.07
N GLU A 81 9.12 -2.90 -0.78
CA GLU A 81 9.63 -1.74 -0.02
C GLU A 81 11.15 -1.79 0.17
N ASN A 82 11.77 -2.98 0.09
CA ASN A 82 13.23 -3.13 0.15
C ASN A 82 13.95 -2.73 -1.15
N ILE A 83 13.21 -2.50 -2.24
CA ILE A 83 13.80 -2.13 -3.52
C ILE A 83 14.05 -0.62 -3.51
N GLN A 84 15.32 -0.24 -3.53
CA GLN A 84 15.70 1.15 -3.77
C GLN A 84 15.41 1.49 -5.24
N GLY A 85 14.51 2.45 -5.46
CA GLY A 85 14.21 2.99 -6.78
C GLY A 85 15.50 3.46 -7.46
N GLY A 86 15.69 3.06 -8.71
CA GLY A 86 16.83 3.52 -9.52
C GLY A 86 16.39 4.51 -10.59
N ASN A 87 17.27 4.86 -11.52
CA ASN A 87 16.95 5.81 -12.60
C ASN A 87 16.00 5.24 -13.68
N ASN A 88 15.56 3.98 -13.55
CA ASN A 88 14.65 3.35 -14.51
C ASN A 88 13.19 3.69 -14.15
N LYS A 89 12.63 4.68 -14.86
CA LYS A 89 11.25 5.15 -14.70
C LYS A 89 10.23 4.01 -14.85
N ASN A 90 10.30 3.23 -15.93
CA ASN A 90 9.35 2.13 -16.20
C ASN A 90 9.35 1.07 -15.08
N PHE A 91 10.53 0.74 -14.54
CA PHE A 91 10.62 -0.18 -13.41
C PHE A 91 9.98 0.41 -12.14
N ASN A 92 10.27 1.68 -11.82
CA ASN A 92 9.71 2.34 -10.64
C ASN A 92 8.19 2.48 -10.75
N GLN A 93 7.66 2.77 -11.93
CA GLN A 93 6.22 2.78 -12.20
C GLN A 93 5.59 1.43 -11.84
N LYS A 94 6.13 0.32 -12.37
CA LYS A 94 5.62 -1.03 -12.08
C LYS A 94 5.74 -1.39 -10.61
N LEU A 95 6.84 -0.98 -9.95
CA LEU A 95 7.03 -1.16 -8.51
C LEU A 95 5.96 -0.43 -7.70
N PHE A 96 5.71 0.84 -7.99
CA PHE A 96 4.70 1.63 -7.30
C PHE A 96 3.28 1.12 -7.58
N PHE A 97 2.97 0.75 -8.81
CA PHE A 97 1.71 0.07 -9.14
C PHE A 97 1.48 -1.18 -8.28
N ASN A 98 2.48 -2.05 -8.17
CA ASN A 98 2.38 -3.28 -7.38
C ASN A 98 2.33 -3.04 -5.87
N LEU A 99 3.02 -2.02 -5.36
CA LEU A 99 2.88 -1.56 -3.98
C LEU A 99 1.45 -1.07 -3.72
N GLY A 100 0.89 -0.25 -4.61
CA GLY A 100 -0.49 0.23 -4.54
C GLY A 100 -1.48 -0.93 -4.45
N ASN A 101 -1.37 -1.91 -5.35
CA ASN A 101 -2.16 -3.14 -5.31
C ASN A 101 -1.97 -3.93 -4.00
N THR A 102 -0.73 -4.08 -3.54
CA THR A 102 -0.40 -4.83 -2.31
C THR A 102 -1.05 -4.19 -1.09
N PHE A 103 -0.95 -2.86 -0.94
CA PHE A 103 -1.56 -2.12 0.16
C PHE A 103 -3.09 -2.16 0.12
N PHE A 104 -3.71 -2.13 -1.07
CA PHE A 104 -5.15 -2.31 -1.19
C PHE A 104 -5.61 -3.65 -0.61
N TYR A 105 -4.96 -4.75 -0.99
CA TYR A 105 -5.31 -6.08 -0.51
C TYR A 105 -4.96 -6.31 0.96
N LEU A 106 -3.90 -5.68 1.48
CA LEU A 106 -3.64 -5.64 2.92
C LEU A 106 -4.80 -4.96 3.65
N GLY A 107 -5.28 -3.82 3.15
CA GLY A 107 -6.45 -3.13 3.72
C GLY A 107 -7.72 -3.98 3.61
N LYS A 108 -7.92 -4.71 2.51
CA LYS A 108 -9.07 -5.62 2.34
C LYS A 108 -9.11 -6.72 3.41
N LYS A 109 -7.95 -7.23 3.85
CA LYS A 109 -7.83 -8.26 4.90
C LYS A 109 -7.89 -7.72 6.32
N GLU A 110 -7.76 -6.41 6.47
CA GLU A 110 -7.73 -5.75 7.77
C GLU A 110 -9.14 -5.70 8.40
N GLN A 111 -9.20 -6.00 9.69
CA GLN A 111 -10.45 -5.95 10.46
C GLN A 111 -10.65 -4.58 11.09
N ASP A 112 -9.56 -4.00 11.62
CA ASP A 112 -9.62 -2.68 12.22
C ASP A 112 -9.82 -1.58 11.17
N ILE A 113 -10.90 -0.80 11.30
CA ILE A 113 -11.29 0.21 10.31
C ILE A 113 -10.21 1.27 10.14
N ASN A 114 -9.58 1.72 11.22
CA ASN A 114 -8.56 2.77 11.16
C ASN A 114 -7.30 2.26 10.44
N ASN A 115 -6.88 1.02 10.70
CA ASN A 115 -5.77 0.38 10.00
C ASN A 115 -6.10 0.10 8.53
N LYS A 116 -7.36 -0.22 8.20
CA LYS A 116 -7.84 -0.39 6.83
C LYS A 116 -7.74 0.92 6.05
N VAL A 117 -8.22 2.02 6.65
CA VAL A 117 -8.10 3.38 6.10
C VAL A 117 -6.64 3.71 5.81
N LYS A 118 -5.74 3.56 6.79
CA LYS A 118 -4.29 3.82 6.61
C LYS A 118 -3.68 3.02 5.46
N LYS A 119 -4.06 1.74 5.31
CA LYS A 119 -3.56 0.88 4.23
C LYS A 119 -4.11 1.30 2.86
N TRP A 120 -5.36 1.71 2.77
CA TRP A 120 -5.95 2.20 1.52
C TRP A 120 -5.44 3.59 1.14
N GLU A 121 -5.13 4.47 2.10
CA GLU A 121 -4.46 5.74 1.84
C GLU A 121 -3.06 5.51 1.26
N LYS A 122 -2.27 4.59 1.83
CA LYS A 122 -0.99 4.18 1.24
C LYS A 122 -1.15 3.60 -0.17
N SER A 123 -2.22 2.84 -0.42
CA SER A 123 -2.50 2.31 -1.76
C SER A 123 -2.67 3.43 -2.78
N LEU A 124 -3.45 4.46 -2.44
CA LEU A 124 -3.65 5.65 -3.28
C LEU A 124 -2.35 6.43 -3.50
N GLU A 125 -1.54 6.59 -2.45
CA GLU A 125 -0.23 7.25 -2.54
C GLU A 125 0.69 6.55 -3.56
N TYR A 126 0.77 5.22 -3.52
CA TYR A 126 1.60 4.47 -4.46
C TYR A 126 1.04 4.47 -5.88
N PHE A 127 -0.27 4.40 -6.07
CA PHE A 127 -0.86 4.59 -7.40
C PHE A 127 -0.60 5.99 -7.94
N ALA A 128 -0.68 7.03 -7.12
CA ALA A 128 -0.34 8.40 -7.52
C ALA A 128 1.14 8.51 -7.93
N LYS A 129 2.06 7.89 -7.18
CA LYS A 129 3.49 7.80 -7.56
C LYS A 129 3.71 7.07 -8.90
N SER A 130 2.92 6.03 -9.18
CA SER A 130 2.96 5.32 -10.47
C SER A 130 2.49 6.23 -11.61
N LEU A 131 1.33 6.89 -11.45
CA LEU A 131 0.74 7.79 -12.44
C LEU A 131 1.60 9.03 -12.72
N ALA A 132 2.32 9.52 -11.72
CA ALA A 132 3.26 10.63 -11.87
C ALA A 132 4.46 10.28 -12.78
N ILE A 133 4.78 8.99 -12.94
CA ILE A 133 5.85 8.54 -13.85
C ILE A 133 5.33 8.34 -15.26
N GLN A 134 4.23 7.62 -15.39
CA GLN A 134 3.60 7.31 -16.67
C GLN A 134 2.11 7.18 -16.44
N ASP A 135 1.34 7.85 -17.30
CA ASP A 135 -0.10 7.67 -17.30
C ASP A 135 -0.47 6.27 -17.79
N ASP A 136 -1.23 5.55 -16.97
CA ASP A 136 -1.64 4.18 -17.22
C ASP A 136 -3.10 4.00 -16.80
N LYS A 137 -3.94 3.65 -17.78
CA LYS A 137 -5.37 3.44 -17.58
C LYS A 137 -5.66 2.42 -16.47
N LYS A 138 -4.87 1.33 -16.40
CA LYS A 138 -5.07 0.29 -15.37
C LYS A 138 -4.81 0.87 -13.96
N THR A 139 -3.74 1.63 -13.79
CA THR A 139 -3.40 2.32 -12.54
C THR A 139 -4.47 3.34 -12.17
N GLN A 140 -4.98 4.13 -13.13
CA GLN A 140 -6.07 5.09 -12.89
C GLN A 140 -7.34 4.40 -12.42
N GLU A 141 -7.75 3.32 -13.08
CA GLU A 141 -8.93 2.53 -12.70
C GLU A 141 -8.78 1.92 -11.30
N ASN A 142 -7.57 1.50 -10.94
CA ASN A 142 -7.25 0.98 -9.61
C ASN A 142 -7.30 2.09 -8.55
N TYR A 143 -6.68 3.23 -8.81
CA TYR A 143 -6.74 4.42 -7.95
C TYR A 143 -8.19 4.83 -7.68
N ASN A 144 -8.99 5.01 -8.73
CA ASN A 144 -10.38 5.45 -8.63
C ASN A 144 -11.24 4.45 -7.84
N TYR A 145 -11.01 3.15 -8.05
CA TYR A 145 -11.69 2.11 -7.29
C TYR A 145 -11.36 2.17 -5.79
N VAL A 146 -10.07 2.27 -5.44
CA VAL A 146 -9.66 2.36 -4.03
C VAL A 146 -10.18 3.64 -3.39
N LYS A 147 -10.16 4.75 -4.12
CA LYS A 147 -10.69 6.04 -3.65
C LYS A 147 -12.18 5.93 -3.32
N LYS A 148 -12.98 5.38 -4.25
CA LYS A 148 -14.41 5.13 -4.02
C LYS A 148 -14.64 4.28 -2.78
N LYS A 149 -13.88 3.19 -2.60
CA LYS A 149 -14.00 2.31 -1.43
C LYS A 149 -13.63 3.01 -0.12
N LEU A 150 -12.60 3.85 -0.15
CA LEU A 150 -12.20 4.64 1.01
C LEU A 150 -13.27 5.66 1.39
N ASP A 151 -13.87 6.34 0.42
CA ASP A 151 -14.94 7.31 0.64
C ASP A 151 -16.20 6.63 1.21
N GLU A 152 -16.58 5.45 0.70
CA GLU A 152 -17.67 4.62 1.23
C GLU A 152 -17.41 4.27 2.71
N LEU A 153 -16.20 3.78 3.03
CA LEU A 153 -15.81 3.38 4.38
C LEU A 153 -15.83 4.56 5.37
N LYS A 154 -15.40 5.75 4.95
CA LYS A 154 -15.41 6.96 5.80
C LYS A 154 -16.85 7.41 6.09
N ARG A 155 -17.76 7.36 5.10
CA ARG A 155 -19.17 7.69 5.31
C ARG A 155 -19.88 6.71 6.26
N GLU A 156 -19.65 5.40 6.08
CA GLU A 156 -20.21 4.37 6.97
C GLU A 156 -19.78 4.59 8.42
N LYS A 157 -18.52 5.00 8.64
CA LYS A 157 -18.01 5.35 9.97
C LYS A 157 -18.72 6.58 10.56
N GLU A 158 -18.84 7.65 9.78
CA GLU A 158 -19.54 8.88 10.23
C GLU A 158 -21.02 8.64 10.53
N GLU A 159 -21.73 7.84 9.73
CA GLU A 159 -23.13 7.47 9.96
C GLU A 159 -23.27 6.62 11.23
N SER A 160 -22.41 5.63 11.41
CA SER A 160 -22.39 4.79 12.63
C SER A 160 -22.14 5.62 13.89
N GLU A 161 -21.24 6.60 13.83
CA GLU A 161 -20.95 7.50 14.95
C GLU A 161 -22.14 8.42 15.28
N LYS A 162 -22.85 8.92 14.27
CA LYS A 162 -24.07 9.72 14.45
C LYS A 162 -25.19 8.91 15.09
N GLU A 163 -25.43 7.68 14.66
CA GLU A 163 -26.46 6.80 15.26
C GLU A 163 -26.17 6.49 16.74
N ILE A 164 -24.89 6.28 17.10
CA ILE A 164 -24.51 6.06 18.50
C ILE A 164 -24.76 7.33 19.34
N GLN A 165 -24.46 8.51 18.80
CA GLN A 165 -24.73 9.77 19.49
C GLN A 165 -26.22 10.02 19.68
N GLU A 166 -27.05 9.70 18.68
CA GLU A 166 -28.50 9.83 18.77
C GLU A 166 -29.10 8.86 19.82
N LYS A 167 -28.70 7.59 19.81
CA LYS A 167 -29.13 6.60 20.83
C LYS A 167 -28.75 6.99 22.26
N ASN A 168 -27.52 7.49 22.45
CA ASN A 168 -27.07 7.97 23.76
C ASN A 168 -27.79 9.26 24.20
N GLY A 169 -28.19 10.11 23.24
CA GLY A 169 -29.00 11.29 23.48
C GLY A 169 -30.45 10.97 23.88
N GLU A 170 -31.04 9.92 23.31
CA GLU A 170 -32.38 9.44 23.63
C GLU A 170 -32.45 8.73 24.99
N GLU A 171 -31.47 7.90 25.35
CA GLU A 171 -31.39 7.29 26.69
C GLU A 171 -31.26 8.33 27.81
N ASN A 172 -30.49 9.40 27.59
CA ASN A 172 -30.37 10.48 28.57
C ASN A 172 -31.69 11.25 28.77
N LYS A 173 -32.48 11.45 27.69
CA LYS A 173 -33.82 12.06 27.79
C LYS A 173 -34.84 11.17 28.49
N GLN A 174 -34.71 9.84 28.42
CA GLN A 174 -35.58 8.91 29.16
C GLN A 174 -35.22 8.83 30.66
N LYS A 175 -33.94 8.95 31.02
CA LYS A 175 -33.49 9.00 32.43
C LYS A 175 -33.89 10.31 33.14
N GLU A 176 -33.93 11.46 32.45
CA GLU A 176 -34.44 12.72 33.02
C GLU A 176 -35.97 12.74 33.22
N LYS A 177 -36.73 11.97 32.42
CA LYS A 177 -38.18 11.82 32.61
C LYS A 177 -38.56 10.86 33.74
N THR A 178 -37.66 9.99 34.19
CA THR A 178 -37.91 9.07 35.33
C THR A 178 -37.39 9.62 36.67
N SER A 179 -36.53 10.64 36.67
CA SER A 179 -36.04 11.30 37.89
C SER A 179 -36.82 12.55 38.33
N SER A 180 -37.80 13.01 37.54
CA SER A 180 -38.63 14.20 37.84
C SER A 180 -39.97 13.89 38.55
N GLY A 181 -40.15 12.65 39.04
CA GLY A 181 -41.39 12.20 39.69
C GLY A 181 -41.19 11.64 41.09
N SER A 182 -40.53 12.35 42.01
CA SER A 182 -40.61 12.12 43.47
C SER A 182 -39.99 13.29 44.24
N GLN A 183 -40.82 14.23 44.70
CA GLN A 183 -40.43 15.18 45.75
C GLN A 183 -41.43 15.12 46.92
N GLU A 184 -40.86 15.29 48.12
CA GLU A 184 -41.42 15.35 49.48
C GLU A 184 -41.56 13.99 50.19
N LYS A 185 -41.01 13.76 51.41
CA LYS A 185 -40.69 14.63 52.56
C LYS A 185 -39.76 13.88 53.55
N GLY A 186 -38.86 14.57 54.25
CA GLY A 186 -38.15 14.04 55.43
C GLY A 186 -36.94 14.88 55.85
N LYS A 187 -36.75 15.10 57.15
CA LYS A 187 -36.02 16.20 57.80
C LYS A 187 -34.53 15.93 58.11
N GLU A 188 -33.82 17.06 58.29
CA GLU A 188 -32.62 17.37 59.10
C GLU A 188 -31.85 16.23 59.81
N GLU A 189 -30.52 16.23 59.63
CA GLU A 189 -29.59 16.34 60.77
C GLU A 189 -28.19 16.85 60.35
N LYS A 190 -27.57 17.65 61.22
CA LYS A 190 -26.25 18.29 61.07
C LYS A 190 -25.12 17.35 61.53
N GLY A 191 -24.00 17.35 60.79
CA GLY A 191 -22.72 16.79 61.25
C GLY A 191 -21.54 17.36 60.46
N LYS A 192 -20.50 17.83 61.17
CA LYS A 192 -19.34 18.62 60.71
C LYS A 192 -18.21 17.79 60.07
N ILE A 193 -17.59 18.39 59.04
CA ILE A 193 -16.15 18.45 58.68
C ILE A 193 -15.43 17.14 58.27
N SER A 194 -14.96 17.06 57.01
CA SER A 194 -13.53 17.18 56.69
C SER A 194 -13.28 17.17 55.17
N ASP A 195 -12.28 17.96 54.78
CA ASP A 195 -11.84 18.25 53.42
C ASP A 195 -11.37 17.00 52.66
N THR A 196 -11.80 16.85 51.41
CA THR A 196 -10.88 16.43 50.34
C THR A 196 -11.37 16.93 48.98
N ASN A 197 -10.55 17.74 48.34
CA ASN A 197 -10.63 18.09 46.93
C ASN A 197 -10.68 16.83 46.07
N ASN A 198 -11.70 16.69 45.21
CA ASN A 198 -11.42 16.41 43.80
C ASN A 198 -12.62 16.75 42.92
N SER A 199 -12.36 17.61 41.93
CA SER A 199 -13.25 18.00 40.86
C SER A 199 -13.51 16.82 39.90
N GLY A 200 -14.74 16.33 39.84
CA GLY A 200 -15.20 15.43 38.79
C GLY A 200 -16.20 16.13 37.87
N LYS A 201 -15.70 17.04 37.03
CA LYS A 201 -16.49 17.70 35.98
C LYS A 201 -16.89 16.67 34.92
N SER A 202 -18.18 16.68 34.60
CA SER A 202 -18.73 16.24 33.31
C SER A 202 -17.84 16.72 32.16
N GLY A 203 -17.41 15.79 31.29
CA GLY A 203 -16.50 16.04 30.18
C GLY A 203 -16.99 15.35 28.92
N ASN A 204 -17.70 16.10 28.09
CA ASN A 204 -18.07 15.78 26.73
C ASN A 204 -16.80 15.92 25.86
N THR A 205 -16.08 14.83 25.59
CA THR A 205 -14.89 14.88 24.73
C THR A 205 -15.34 14.70 23.28
N ARG A 206 -15.57 15.81 22.59
CA ARG A 206 -15.43 15.85 21.13
C ARG A 206 -13.93 15.79 20.86
N ASP A 207 -13.46 14.67 20.33
CA ASP A 207 -12.06 14.55 19.90
C ASP A 207 -11.83 15.53 18.74
N PHE A 208 -11.23 16.67 19.05
CA PHE A 208 -10.70 17.57 18.03
C PHE A 208 -9.47 16.91 17.40
N LEU A 209 -9.36 17.00 16.08
CA LEU A 209 -8.15 16.63 15.36
C LEU A 209 -6.96 17.37 15.99
N THR A 210 -5.86 16.66 16.16
CA THR A 210 -4.63 17.31 16.62
C THR A 210 -4.17 18.31 15.55
N GLN A 211 -3.50 19.37 15.97
CA GLN A 211 -2.99 20.40 15.06
C GLN A 211 -2.04 19.82 13.99
N GLU A 212 -1.37 18.72 14.30
CA GLU A 212 -0.53 17.97 13.37
C GLU A 212 -1.36 17.22 12.31
N GLU A 213 -2.49 16.63 12.69
CA GLU A 213 -3.43 15.98 11.76
C GLU A 213 -4.13 16.99 10.86
N GLU A 214 -4.49 18.16 11.38
CA GLU A 214 -5.06 19.26 10.56
C GLU A 214 -4.05 19.78 9.53
N GLN A 215 -2.79 19.98 9.94
CA GLN A 215 -1.73 20.41 9.01
C GLN A 215 -1.43 19.35 7.94
N TYR A 216 -1.47 18.07 8.30
CA TYR A 216 -1.32 16.98 7.35
C TYR A 216 -2.47 16.96 6.32
N LEU A 217 -3.71 17.10 6.79
CA LEU A 217 -4.89 17.12 5.93
C LEU A 217 -4.91 18.32 4.99
N GLU A 218 -4.50 19.50 5.45
CA GLU A 218 -4.44 20.70 4.62
C GLU A 218 -3.36 20.55 3.52
N GLY A 219 -2.16 20.08 3.87
CA GLY A 219 -1.11 19.80 2.90
C GLY A 219 -1.52 18.75 1.85
N TYR A 220 -2.29 17.74 2.27
CA TYR A 220 -2.83 16.73 1.37
C TYR A 220 -3.91 17.28 0.43
N LYS A 221 -4.77 18.19 0.92
CA LYS A 221 -5.79 18.86 0.11
C LYS A 221 -5.16 19.76 -0.96
N GLU A 222 -4.15 20.55 -0.61
CA GLU A 222 -3.41 21.38 -1.57
C GLU A 222 -2.68 20.53 -2.64
N TYR A 223 -2.18 19.35 -2.26
CA TYR A 223 -1.61 18.41 -3.21
C TYR A 223 -2.67 17.93 -4.22
N LEU A 224 -3.87 17.57 -3.76
CA LEU A 224 -4.96 17.15 -4.66
C LEU A 224 -5.39 18.26 -5.63
N GLU A 225 -5.52 19.50 -5.14
CA GLU A 225 -5.92 20.63 -5.98
C GLU A 225 -4.86 21.00 -7.04
N ARG A 226 -3.57 20.90 -6.70
CA ARG A 226 -2.46 21.09 -7.66
C ARG A 226 -2.49 20.05 -8.78
N ASN A 227 -2.59 18.76 -8.42
CA ASN A 227 -2.62 17.70 -9.42
C ASN A 227 -3.87 17.76 -10.30
N GLN A 228 -5.01 18.20 -9.78
CA GLN A 228 -6.22 18.40 -10.59
C GLN A 228 -6.04 19.51 -11.62
N LYS A 229 -5.37 20.61 -11.27
CA LYS A 229 -5.06 21.73 -12.18
C LYS A 229 -3.99 21.37 -13.21
N GLU A 230 -2.93 20.68 -12.79
CA GLU A 230 -1.88 20.21 -13.69
C GLU A 230 -2.45 19.23 -14.73
N ASN A 231 -3.27 18.26 -14.30
CA ASN A 231 -3.90 17.33 -15.21
C ASN A 231 -4.78 18.04 -16.27
N GLN A 232 -5.50 19.10 -15.91
CA GLN A 232 -6.26 19.90 -16.88
C GLN A 232 -5.39 20.64 -17.90
N MET A 233 -4.16 21.04 -17.55
CA MET A 233 -3.20 21.66 -18.48
C MET A 233 -2.59 20.65 -19.46
N TYR A 234 -2.31 19.42 -19.01
CA TYR A 234 -1.66 18.39 -19.85
C TYR A 234 -2.56 17.83 -20.96
N PHE A 235 -3.89 17.80 -20.76
CA PHE A 235 -4.84 17.38 -21.81
C PHE A 235 -4.87 18.31 -23.03
N ASN A 236 -4.35 19.54 -22.92
CA ASN A 236 -4.35 20.48 -24.04
C ASN A 236 -3.09 20.43 -24.93
N ASN A 237 -2.01 19.74 -24.51
CA ASN A 237 -0.67 19.97 -25.09
C ASN A 237 0.12 18.73 -25.56
N SER A 238 -0.42 17.51 -25.54
CA SER A 238 0.36 16.30 -25.84
C SER A 238 0.01 15.62 -27.17
N SER A 239 0.35 16.27 -28.27
CA SER A 239 0.65 15.61 -29.54
C SER A 239 2.17 15.53 -29.70
N GLU A 240 2.68 14.34 -30.05
CA GLU A 240 4.06 14.02 -30.49
C GLU A 240 5.13 13.76 -29.40
N ALA A 241 5.60 12.50 -29.30
CA ALA A 241 6.84 12.02 -29.95
C ALA A 241 7.44 10.77 -29.25
N GLN A 242 7.91 9.84 -30.08
CA GLN A 242 8.62 8.59 -29.79
C GLN A 242 10.13 8.79 -29.57
N THR A 243 10.79 7.86 -28.85
CA THR A 243 11.92 6.99 -29.31
C THR A 243 12.68 6.38 -28.12
N ASP A 244 12.82 5.03 -28.09
CA ASP A 244 14.04 4.29 -27.68
C ASP A 244 13.83 2.75 -27.80
N ASP A 245 13.82 2.26 -29.05
CA ASP A 245 13.31 0.94 -29.48
C ASP A 245 14.23 -0.28 -29.25
N ILE A 246 15.47 -0.14 -28.77
CA ILE A 246 16.41 -1.28 -28.81
C ILE A 246 16.33 -2.17 -27.56
N PHE A 247 16.06 -1.59 -26.38
CA PHE A 247 15.89 -2.37 -25.13
C PHE A 247 14.44 -2.84 -24.91
N GLU A 248 13.46 -2.15 -25.49
CA GLU A 248 12.03 -2.50 -25.50
C GLU A 248 11.78 -3.83 -26.24
N SER A 249 12.46 -4.07 -27.37
CA SER A 249 12.27 -5.27 -28.20
C SER A 249 12.66 -6.60 -27.53
N PHE A 250 13.61 -6.58 -26.57
CA PHE A 250 14.03 -7.79 -25.86
C PHE A 250 12.99 -8.25 -24.81
N PHE A 251 12.24 -7.31 -24.25
CA PHE A 251 11.22 -7.56 -23.22
C PHE A 251 9.78 -7.54 -23.74
N ASN A 252 9.52 -6.97 -24.93
CA ASN A 252 8.22 -7.02 -25.63
C ASN A 252 8.08 -8.26 -26.54
N ASN A 253 8.81 -9.34 -26.25
CA ASN A 253 8.59 -10.62 -26.89
C ASN A 253 7.18 -11.14 -26.48
N PRO A 254 6.34 -11.68 -27.40
CA PRO A 254 5.03 -12.27 -27.07
C PRO A 254 5.08 -13.39 -26.01
N PHE A 255 6.27 -13.80 -25.57
CA PHE A 255 6.50 -14.61 -24.37
C PHE A 255 6.23 -13.89 -23.02
N PHE A 256 6.15 -12.56 -23.01
CA PHE A 256 5.95 -11.70 -21.82
C PHE A 256 4.66 -10.87 -21.87
N ASP A 257 3.86 -11.02 -22.93
CA ASP A 257 2.56 -10.35 -23.05
C ASP A 257 1.51 -11.13 -22.23
N ASN A 258 0.89 -10.45 -21.28
CA ASN A 258 -0.04 -11.02 -20.29
C ASN A 258 -1.51 -10.88 -20.73
N SER A 259 -1.75 -10.63 -22.02
CA SER A 259 -3.07 -10.41 -22.58
C SER A 259 -3.73 -11.73 -23.05
N SER A 260 -4.02 -12.66 -22.14
CA SER A 260 -4.79 -13.84 -22.53
C SER A 260 -5.37 -14.63 -21.33
N LEU A 261 -6.69 -14.48 -21.14
CA LEU A 261 -7.68 -15.44 -20.59
C LEU A 261 -8.23 -15.21 -19.17
N GLY A 262 -9.38 -14.52 -19.12
CA GLY A 262 -10.67 -15.12 -18.75
C GLY A 262 -10.94 -15.46 -17.28
N GLY A 263 -11.51 -14.50 -16.54
CA GLY A 263 -12.19 -14.71 -15.26
C GLY A 263 -12.88 -13.42 -14.80
N ASN A 264 -14.12 -13.51 -14.30
CA ASN A 264 -14.97 -12.36 -13.92
C ASN A 264 -14.55 -11.63 -12.62
N GLU A 265 -13.25 -11.62 -12.28
CA GLU A 265 -12.70 -10.76 -11.24
C GLU A 265 -11.74 -9.77 -11.91
N LYS A 266 -11.81 -8.49 -11.53
CA LYS A 266 -10.91 -7.46 -12.04
C LYS A 266 -9.47 -7.94 -11.87
N ASP A 267 -8.74 -8.14 -12.97
CA ASP A 267 -7.35 -8.61 -12.96
C ASP A 267 -6.43 -7.48 -12.44
N TRP A 268 -6.26 -7.42 -11.11
CA TRP A 268 -5.34 -6.52 -10.42
C TRP A 268 -3.87 -6.86 -10.73
#